data_AF-A0A8D8RKV1-F1
#
_entry.id   AF-A0A8D8RKV1-F1
#
_cell.length_a   1.000
_cell.length_b   1.000
_cell.length_c   1.000
_cell.angle_alpha   90.00
_cell.angle_beta   90.00
_cell.angle_gamma   90.00
#
_symmetry.space_group_name_H-M   'P 1'
#
loop_
_entity.id
_entity.type
_entity.pdbx_description
1 polymer ?
#
loop_
_entity_poly.entity_id
_entity_poly.type
_entity_poly.pdbx_seq_one_letter_code
_entity_poly.pdbx_strand_id
1 'polypeptide(L)'
;MKNNSFSKDKFLQKSLIEFWCSVRETYPNLANMALKILVPFVSTYLCEAGFSTLVNIKTKSRNRLDVRHDMRLALSKTASRIVELVASSGIPLEIAYESKEFIPLFV
;
A
#
# COMPACT_ATOMS: atom_id res chain seq x y z
N MET A 1 11.80 39.15 -4.84
CA MET A 1 10.60 38.28 -4.74
C MET A 1 11.04 36.84 -4.96
N LYS A 2 11.02 35.98 -3.94
CA LYS A 2 11.54 34.60 -4.05
C LYS A 2 10.55 33.73 -4.83
N ASN A 3 11.07 33.04 -5.83
CA ASN A 3 10.37 32.35 -6.91
C ASN A 3 9.40 31.27 -6.39
N ASN A 4 8.10 31.41 -6.67
CA ASN A 4 7.03 30.49 -6.24
C ASN A 4 6.97 29.19 -7.07
N SER A 5 7.88 29.00 -8.04
CA SER A 5 7.91 27.87 -8.96
C SER A 5 8.57 26.62 -8.37
N PHE A 6 9.64 26.77 -7.60
CA PHE A 6 10.43 25.66 -7.07
C PHE A 6 9.61 24.72 -6.15
N SER A 7 8.72 25.30 -5.35
CA SER A 7 7.84 24.53 -4.45
C SER A 7 6.77 23.74 -5.19
N LYS A 8 6.37 24.20 -6.39
CA LYS A 8 5.38 23.51 -7.24
C LYS A 8 6.00 22.32 -7.97
N ASP A 9 7.20 22.48 -8.52
CA ASP A 9 7.90 21.36 -9.19
C ASP A 9 8.23 20.22 -8.23
N LYS A 10 8.66 20.52 -7.00
CA LYS A 10 8.91 19.50 -5.98
C LYS A 10 7.65 18.78 -5.50
N PHE A 11 6.50 19.45 -5.56
CA PHE A 11 5.23 18.84 -5.18
C PHE A 11 4.77 17.80 -6.20
N LEU A 12 4.96 18.05 -7.49
CA LEU A 12 4.54 17.13 -8.56
C LEU A 12 5.41 15.87 -8.66
N GLN A 13 6.65 15.93 -8.17
CA GLN A 13 7.60 14.83 -8.26
C GLN A 13 7.56 13.86 -7.06
N LYS A 14 6.90 14.23 -5.95
CA LYS A 14 6.93 13.45 -4.70
C LYS A 14 5.53 13.12 -4.24
N SER A 15 5.37 12.03 -3.50
CA SER A 15 4.11 11.81 -2.78
C SER A 15 3.89 12.92 -1.75
N LEU A 16 2.63 13.16 -1.40
CA LEU A 16 2.25 14.25 -0.49
C LEU A 16 2.97 14.15 0.87
N ILE A 17 3.13 12.94 1.40
CA ILE A 17 3.87 12.69 2.64
C ILE A 17 5.36 13.02 2.48
N GLU A 18 5.99 12.55 1.40
CA GLU A 18 7.41 12.82 1.12
C GLU A 18 7.70 14.30 0.90
N PHE A 19 6.77 15.01 0.24
CA PHE A 19 6.84 16.45 0.09
C PHE A 19 6.87 17.13 1.47
N TRP A 20 5.87 16.88 2.32
CA TRP A 20 5.76 17.50 3.64
C TRP A 20 6.91 17.11 4.58
N CYS A 21 7.41 15.87 4.50
CA CYS A 21 8.63 15.46 5.20
C CYS A 21 9.84 16.25 4.74
N SER A 22 10.00 16.47 3.43
CA SER A 22 11.16 17.16 2.87
C SER A 22 11.21 18.68 3.15
N VAL A 23 10.06 19.31 3.39
CA VAL A 23 9.98 20.75 3.72
C VAL A 23 9.91 21.02 5.23
N ARG A 24 9.89 19.96 6.05
CA ARG A 24 9.74 20.05 7.51
C ARG A 24 10.88 20.82 8.17
N GLU A 25 12.10 20.71 7.64
CA GLU A 25 13.25 21.48 8.15
C GLU A 25 13.10 22.98 7.92
N THR A 26 12.48 23.38 6.80
CA THR A 26 12.29 24.79 6.45
C THR A 26 11.01 25.38 7.05
N TYR A 27 9.96 24.57 7.16
CA TYR A 27 8.62 24.99 7.62
C TYR A 27 8.02 23.99 8.62
N PRO A 28 8.60 23.84 9.83
CA PRO A 28 8.25 22.76 10.75
C PRO A 28 6.79 22.80 11.21
N ASN A 29 6.26 23.99 11.53
CA ASN A 29 4.88 24.12 12.01
C ASN A 29 3.85 23.76 10.93
N LEU A 30 4.07 24.23 9.70
CA LEU A 30 3.18 23.96 8.57
C LEU A 30 3.23 22.47 8.17
N ALA A 31 4.43 21.91 8.06
CA ALA A 31 4.62 20.50 7.75
C ALA A 31 4.00 19.59 8.82
N ASN A 32 4.17 19.93 10.11
CA ASN A 32 3.56 19.16 11.19
C ASN A 32 2.03 19.22 11.15
N MET A 33 1.42 20.36 10.81
CA MET A 33 -0.03 20.48 10.67
C MET A 33 -0.54 19.63 9.48
N ALA A 34 0.13 19.71 8.34
CA ALA A 34 -0.23 18.90 7.17
C ALA A 34 -0.11 17.39 7.46
N LEU A 35 1.01 16.95 8.06
CA LEU A 35 1.22 15.54 8.41
C LEU A 35 0.20 15.05 9.45
N LYS A 36 -0.20 15.87 10.43
CA LYS A 36 -1.26 15.52 11.39
C LYS A 36 -2.60 15.24 10.74
N ILE A 37 -2.90 15.88 9.60
CA ILE A 37 -4.14 15.63 8.85
C ILE A 37 -3.98 14.42 7.93
N LEU A 38 -2.82 14.28 7.29
CA LEU A 38 -2.57 13.24 6.28
C LEU A 38 -2.36 11.85 6.87
N VAL A 39 -1.64 11.75 8.00
CA VAL A 39 -1.29 10.46 8.60
C VAL A 39 -2.53 9.67 9.01
N PRO A 40 -3.52 10.24 9.75
CA PRO A 40 -4.75 9.53 10.10
C PRO A 40 -5.49 9.00 8.88
N PHE A 41 -5.58 9.79 7.79
CA PHE A 41 -6.28 9.36 6.58
C PHE A 41 -5.62 8.14 5.94
N VAL A 42 -4.31 8.16 5.77
CA VAL A 42 -3.57 7.03 5.19
C VAL A 42 -3.61 5.82 6.11
N SER A 43 -3.47 6.00 7.43
CA SER A 43 -3.55 4.88 8.37
C SER A 43 -4.94 4.26 8.42
N THR A 44 -6.00 5.06 8.45
CA THR A 44 -7.39 4.57 8.48
C THR A 44 -7.70 3.81 7.19
N TYR A 45 -7.38 4.39 6.03
CA TYR A 45 -7.57 3.72 4.74
C TYR A 45 -6.83 2.38 4.67
N LEU A 46 -5.56 2.34 5.09
CA LEU A 46 -4.78 1.09 5.10
C LEU A 46 -5.37 0.05 6.06
N CYS A 47 -5.86 0.47 7.23
CA CYS A 47 -6.55 -0.41 8.17
C CYS A 47 -7.84 -0.96 7.56
N GLU A 48 -8.68 -0.12 6.97
CA GLU A 48 -9.94 -0.52 6.31
C GLU A 48 -9.68 -1.51 5.16
N ALA A 49 -8.70 -1.20 4.30
CA ALA A 49 -8.28 -2.10 3.22
C ALA A 49 -7.75 -3.44 3.77
N GLY A 50 -6.98 -3.40 4.87
CA GLY A 50 -6.49 -4.59 5.56
C GLY A 50 -7.61 -5.46 6.13
N PHE A 51 -8.60 -4.85 6.78
CA PHE A 51 -9.78 -5.56 7.30
C PHE A 51 -10.64 -6.14 6.17
N SER A 52 -10.85 -5.39 5.09
CA SER A 52 -11.57 -5.87 3.91
C SER A 52 -10.89 -7.11 3.32
N THR A 53 -9.56 -7.08 3.22
CA THR A 53 -8.75 -8.23 2.78
C THR A 53 -8.93 -9.43 3.71
N LEU A 54 -8.90 -9.22 5.03
CA LEU A 54 -9.11 -10.27 6.03
C LEU A 54 -10.49 -10.93 5.89
N VAL A 55 -11.54 -10.11 5.74
CA VAL A 55 -12.91 -10.59 5.56
C VAL A 55 -13.01 -11.44 4.29
N ASN A 56 -12.39 -10.99 3.20
CA ASN A 56 -12.38 -11.75 1.94
C ASN A 56 -11.68 -13.11 2.09
N ILE A 57 -10.46 -13.14 2.65
CA ILE A 57 -9.70 -14.38 2.89
C ILE A 57 -10.51 -15.35 3.76
N LYS A 58 -11.07 -14.87 4.87
CA LYS A 58 -11.84 -15.71 5.79
C LYS A 58 -13.12 -16.26 5.16
N THR A 59 -13.77 -15.47 4.30
CA THR A 59 -15.01 -15.88 3.62
C THR A 59 -14.73 -16.93 2.54
N LYS A 60 -13.59 -16.85 1.84
CA LYS A 60 -13.18 -17.84 0.82
C LYS A 60 -12.60 -19.11 1.44
N SER A 61 -11.82 -18.98 2.51
CA SER A 61 -11.11 -20.09 3.17
C SER A 61 -11.84 -20.63 4.41
N ARG A 62 -13.16 -20.89 4.30
CA ARG A 62 -14.04 -21.27 5.43
C ARG A 62 -13.52 -22.39 6.36
N ASN A 63 -12.58 -23.21 5.90
CA ASN A 63 -12.03 -24.35 6.65
C ASN A 63 -10.59 -24.15 7.17
N ARG A 64 -9.98 -22.96 7.01
CA ARG A 64 -8.62 -22.67 7.49
C ARG A 64 -8.64 -21.71 8.68
N LEU A 65 -8.01 -22.12 9.79
CA LEU A 65 -7.99 -21.33 11.03
C LEU A 65 -6.91 -20.24 11.04
N ASP A 66 -5.83 -20.40 10.26
CA ASP A 66 -4.71 -19.45 10.23
C ASP A 66 -4.64 -18.69 8.90
N VAL A 67 -4.86 -17.38 8.97
CA VAL A 67 -4.89 -16.45 7.83
C VAL A 67 -3.62 -15.60 7.73
N ARG A 68 -2.64 -15.77 8.63
CA ARG A 68 -1.47 -14.86 8.73
C ARG A 68 -0.63 -14.83 7.46
N HIS A 69 -0.39 -16.00 6.87
CA HIS A 69 0.41 -16.14 5.65
C HIS A 69 -0.30 -15.53 4.44
N ASP A 70 -1.60 -15.78 4.31
CA ASP A 70 -2.44 -15.27 3.22
C ASP A 70 -2.57 -13.74 3.31
N MET A 71 -2.80 -13.21 4.51
CA MET A 71 -2.82 -11.76 4.77
C MET A 71 -1.48 -11.11 4.42
N ARG A 72 -0.36 -11.72 4.80
CA ARG A 72 0.98 -11.20 4.46
C ARG A 72 1.19 -11.17 2.95
N LEU A 73 0.74 -12.20 2.24
CA LEU A 73 0.84 -12.25 0.78
C LEU A 73 -0.07 -11.20 0.12
N ALA A 74 -1.32 -11.09 0.56
CA ALA A 74 -2.31 -10.19 -0.03
C ALA A 74 -2.00 -8.70 0.21
N LEU A 75 -1.44 -8.35 1.37
CA LEU A 75 -1.07 -6.97 1.70
C LEU A 75 0.34 -6.58 1.19
N SER A 76 1.10 -7.53 0.66
CA SER A 76 2.43 -7.27 0.14
C SER A 76 2.37 -6.48 -1.17
N LYS A 77 3.11 -5.36 -1.22
CA LYS A 77 3.34 -4.61 -2.46
C LYS A 77 4.46 -5.21 -3.32
N THR A 78 5.15 -6.24 -2.82
CA THR A 78 6.28 -6.85 -3.50
C THR A 78 5.79 -7.76 -4.61
N ALA A 79 6.36 -7.62 -5.81
CA ALA A 79 6.06 -8.52 -6.92
C ALA A 79 6.45 -9.97 -6.56
N SER A 80 5.53 -10.91 -6.77
CA SER A 80 5.76 -12.32 -6.49
C SER A 80 6.71 -12.91 -7.55
N ARG A 81 7.80 -13.56 -7.11
CA ARG A 81 8.73 -14.29 -7.99
C ARG A 81 8.29 -15.74 -8.24
N ILE A 82 7.00 -16.02 -8.10
CA ILE A 82 6.48 -17.40 -8.17
C ILE A 82 6.80 -18.03 -9.52
N VAL A 83 6.69 -17.27 -10.62
CA VAL A 83 7.01 -17.75 -11.97
C VAL A 83 8.47 -18.19 -12.08
N GLU A 84 9.40 -17.40 -11.55
CA GLU A 84 10.84 -17.67 -11.59
C GLU A 84 11.21 -18.89 -10.72
N LEU A 85 10.61 -18.99 -9.54
CA LEU A 85 10.79 -20.14 -8.63
C LEU A 85 10.22 -21.43 -9.21
N VAL A 86 9.04 -21.36 -9.84
CA VAL A 86 8.35 -22.51 -10.45
C VAL A 86 9.09 -22.98 -11.72
N ALA A 87 9.57 -22.06 -12.54
CA ALA A 87 10.42 -22.37 -13.70
C ALA A 87 11.72 -23.06 -13.30
N SER A 88 12.33 -22.68 -12.18
CA SER A 88 13.55 -23.31 -11.66
C SER A 88 13.32 -24.66 -10.96
N SER A 89 12.06 -25.02 -10.67
CA SER A 89 11.70 -26.23 -9.90
C SER A 89 10.90 -27.27 -10.71
N GLY A 90 10.56 -26.98 -11.97
CA GLY A 90 9.97 -27.94 -12.91
C GLY A 90 8.47 -28.21 -12.73
N ILE A 91 7.72 -27.33 -12.05
CA ILE A 91 6.29 -27.51 -11.74
C ILE A 91 5.41 -26.71 -12.74
N PRO A 92 4.24 -27.23 -13.21
CA PRO A 92 3.35 -26.48 -14.11
C PRO A 92 2.65 -25.27 -13.44
N LEU A 93 2.45 -24.18 -14.20
CA LEU A 93 2.17 -22.81 -13.73
C LEU A 93 0.71 -22.50 -13.32
N GLU A 94 -0.19 -23.47 -13.27
CA GLU A 94 -1.65 -23.24 -13.41
C GLU A 94 -2.41 -22.87 -12.12
N ILE A 95 -1.71 -22.60 -11.01
CA ILE A 95 -2.34 -22.45 -9.68
C ILE A 95 -2.15 -21.06 -9.02
N ALA A 96 -1.52 -20.09 -9.69
CA ALA A 96 -0.92 -18.93 -8.99
C ALA A 96 -1.58 -17.56 -9.19
N TYR A 97 -2.65 -17.40 -9.99
CA TYR A 97 -3.06 -16.08 -10.49
C TYR A 97 -4.32 -15.45 -9.86
N GLU A 98 -5.10 -16.18 -9.06
CA GLU A 98 -6.45 -15.74 -8.65
C GLU A 98 -6.48 -14.88 -7.36
N SER A 99 -5.56 -13.90 -7.20
CA SER A 99 -5.57 -13.06 -5.97
C SER A 99 -5.13 -11.60 -6.15
N LYS A 100 -4.87 -11.14 -7.38
CA LYS A 100 -4.49 -9.73 -7.63
C LYS A 100 -5.64 -8.82 -8.06
N GLU A 101 -6.77 -9.37 -8.46
CA GLU A 101 -7.97 -8.59 -8.71
C GLU A 101 -8.87 -8.70 -7.49
N PHE A 102 -8.78 -7.72 -6.59
CA PHE A 102 -9.90 -7.11 -5.88
C PHE A 102 -9.33 -6.37 -4.68
N ILE A 103 -8.93 -5.12 -4.92
CA ILE A 103 -9.22 -4.09 -3.94
C ILE A 103 -10.70 -3.80 -4.18
N PRO A 104 -11.63 -4.20 -3.31
CA PRO A 104 -12.99 -3.70 -3.44
C PRO A 104 -12.89 -2.19 -3.32
N LEU A 105 -13.21 -1.46 -4.40
CA LEU A 105 -13.75 -0.11 -4.28
C LEU A 105 -15.04 -0.26 -3.46
N PHE A 106 -14.93 -0.29 -2.13
CA PHE A 106 -16.04 0.09 -1.27
C PHE A 106 -15.74 1.51 -0.82
N VAL A 107 -16.11 2.44 -1.71
CA VAL A 107 -16.85 3.65 -1.33
C VAL A 107 -18.30 3.35 -1.65
#